data_AF-C1N2H5-F1
#
_entry.id   AF-C1N2H5-F1
#
_cell.length_a   1.000
_cell.length_b   1.000
_cell.length_c   1.000
_cell.angle_alpha   90.00
_cell.angle_beta   90.00
_cell.angle_gamma   90.00
#
_symmetry.space_group_name_H-M   'P 1'
#
loop_
_entity.id
_entity.type
_entity.pdbx_description
1 polymer ?
#
loop_
_entity_poly.entity_id
_entity_poly.type
_entity_poly.pdbx_seq_one_letter_code
_entity_poly.pdbx_strand_id
1 'polypeptide(L)'
;MRVSASVSDEAKPEVMIRRRPPNGASVHEVGTDQFAFKMEAVTPDGERVDNVDNKPRNILEEIVWYKDVELAKRKEAFPLTLVRTAMQNAPPARDFVGAIKTQRETTGQPALIAEVKKASPSKGVIQPNFDPVKIAKAYEAGGAACLSVLTDEKYFQGGFENLELIRSAGVECPLLCKEFIVDAYQIYLARKYGADAILLIAAVLPNQDLTYFQKIAKSLGMAALIEVHTYEEMERVLKLDDIDLLGINNRDLGTFEVSLDVTVELLSGPLGEQVRARGITMVGESGIFTIDDVNVLQDAGVGCLLVGESLVKQDTPDVGIKKLYGRPLD
;
A
#
# COMPACT_ATOMS: atom_id res chain seq x y z
N MET A 1 13.41 -19.21 -42.75
CA MET A 1 14.20 -19.46 -41.53
C MET A 1 14.05 -18.27 -40.61
N ARG A 2 13.12 -18.33 -39.65
CA ARG A 2 13.00 -17.34 -38.58
C ARG A 2 13.87 -17.83 -37.43
N VAL A 3 14.85 -17.01 -37.05
CA VAL A 3 15.70 -17.26 -35.88
C VAL A 3 14.88 -16.87 -34.65
N SER A 4 14.54 -17.87 -33.83
CA SER A 4 13.99 -17.68 -32.49
C SER A 4 15.10 -17.13 -31.59
N ALA A 5 14.99 -15.89 -31.15
CA ALA A 5 15.75 -15.40 -30.01
C ALA A 5 15.04 -15.90 -28.75
N SER A 6 15.62 -16.90 -28.10
CA SER A 6 15.26 -17.32 -26.75
C SER A 6 15.62 -16.19 -25.79
N VAL A 7 14.60 -15.49 -25.29
CA VAL A 7 14.75 -14.62 -24.11
C VAL A 7 14.95 -15.55 -22.92
N SER A 8 16.08 -15.40 -22.24
CA SER A 8 16.37 -16.13 -21.01
C SER A 8 15.43 -15.64 -19.90
N ASP A 9 14.50 -16.50 -19.46
CA ASP A 9 13.69 -16.39 -18.24
C ASP A 9 14.58 -16.51 -16.99
N GLU A 10 15.37 -15.47 -16.68
CA GLU A 10 15.86 -15.32 -15.32
C GLU A 10 14.78 -14.60 -14.51
N ALA A 11 13.96 -15.39 -13.80
CA ALA A 11 13.01 -14.88 -12.82
C ALA A 11 13.74 -13.95 -11.85
N LYS A 12 13.27 -12.71 -11.72
CA LYS A 12 13.85 -11.75 -10.76
C LYS A 12 13.69 -12.34 -9.36
N PRO A 13 14.77 -12.41 -8.54
CA PRO A 13 14.67 -12.98 -7.21
C PRO A 13 13.71 -12.15 -6.34
N GLU A 14 12.84 -12.82 -5.56
CA GLU A 14 11.93 -12.19 -4.60
C GLU A 14 12.73 -11.24 -3.68
N VAL A 15 12.37 -9.96 -3.67
CA VAL A 15 12.97 -9.00 -2.73
C VAL A 15 12.29 -9.16 -1.38
N MET A 16 12.68 -10.19 -0.63
CA MET A 16 12.21 -10.37 0.74
C MET A 16 12.87 -9.32 1.65
N ILE A 17 12.07 -8.44 2.26
CA ILE A 17 12.54 -7.42 3.20
C ILE A 17 12.84 -8.09 4.55
N ARG A 18 14.08 -7.95 5.04
CA ARG A 18 14.46 -8.47 6.36
C ARG A 18 13.83 -7.58 7.43
N ARG A 19 13.17 -8.16 8.42
CA ARG A 19 12.81 -7.47 9.66
C ARG A 19 13.97 -7.55 10.64
N ARG A 20 14.29 -6.45 11.32
CA ARG A 20 15.38 -6.42 12.30
C ARG A 20 14.81 -6.16 13.70
N PRO A 21 15.15 -6.95 14.72
CA PRO A 21 14.83 -6.58 16.09
C PRO A 21 15.60 -5.31 16.49
N PRO A 22 14.97 -4.34 17.19
CA PRO A 22 15.70 -3.33 17.94
C PRO A 22 16.29 -4.01 19.18
N ASN A 23 17.54 -4.46 19.06
CA ASN A 23 18.33 -5.27 19.99
C ASN A 23 17.98 -6.77 19.98
N GLY A 24 19.01 -7.60 19.79
CA GLY A 24 18.87 -9.06 19.79
C GLY A 24 18.23 -9.57 21.08
N ALA A 25 17.31 -10.52 20.93
CA ALA A 25 16.38 -11.06 21.93
C ALA A 25 15.12 -10.20 22.20
N SER A 26 13.96 -10.76 21.84
CA SER A 26 12.65 -10.24 22.23
C SER A 26 12.47 -10.34 23.75
N VAL A 27 12.13 -9.23 24.40
CA VAL A 27 11.75 -9.19 25.84
C VAL A 27 10.26 -9.47 26.06
N HIS A 28 9.54 -9.87 25.02
CA HIS A 28 8.10 -10.14 25.08
C HIS A 28 7.82 -11.64 24.95
N GLU A 29 7.33 -12.26 26.03
CA GLU A 29 6.82 -13.64 26.07
C GLU A 29 5.46 -13.77 25.36
N VAL A 30 5.42 -13.58 24.05
CA VAL A 30 4.24 -13.96 23.25
C VAL A 30 4.70 -14.70 22.00
N GLY A 31 4.81 -16.03 22.16
CA GLY A 31 5.08 -16.98 21.09
C GLY A 31 5.88 -18.18 21.60
N THR A 32 5.27 -19.37 21.62
CA THR A 32 5.94 -20.65 21.93
C THR A 32 7.07 -20.92 20.91
N ASP A 33 8.18 -21.52 21.34
CA ASP A 33 9.47 -21.83 20.68
C ASP A 33 9.52 -22.22 19.17
N GLN A 34 8.39 -22.32 18.48
CA GLN A 34 8.27 -22.38 17.02
C GLN A 34 8.51 -21.03 16.30
N PHE A 35 8.64 -19.91 17.03
CA PHE A 35 8.90 -18.56 16.48
C PHE A 35 10.38 -18.15 16.46
N ALA A 36 11.31 -19.07 16.70
CA ALA A 36 12.70 -18.82 16.35
C ALA A 36 12.78 -18.70 14.81
N PHE A 37 12.97 -17.47 14.30
CA PHE A 37 13.47 -17.29 12.94
C PHE A 37 14.67 -18.22 12.79
N LYS A 38 14.59 -19.20 11.90
CA LYS A 38 15.76 -20.00 11.53
C LYS A 38 16.80 -19.02 11.02
N MET A 39 17.82 -18.82 11.84
CA MET A 39 18.99 -18.05 11.51
C MET A 39 19.80 -18.85 10.50
N GLU A 40 19.46 -18.70 9.22
CA GLU A 40 20.17 -19.39 8.15
C GLU A 40 21.45 -18.62 7.82
N ALA A 41 22.56 -19.36 7.95
CA ALA A 41 23.96 -19.02 7.69
C ALA A 41 24.72 -18.28 8.83
N VAL A 42 25.36 -19.11 9.67
CA VAL A 42 26.48 -18.76 10.55
C VAL A 42 27.73 -19.45 9.99
N THR A 43 28.85 -18.74 9.86
CA THR A 43 30.14 -19.34 9.44
C THR A 43 30.63 -20.34 10.49
N PRO A 44 31.58 -21.25 10.14
CA PRO A 44 32.21 -22.14 11.11
C PRO A 44 32.87 -21.43 12.31
N ASP A 45 33.21 -20.15 12.16
CA ASP A 45 33.83 -19.30 13.18
C ASP A 45 32.80 -18.54 14.05
N GLY A 46 31.50 -18.79 13.83
CA GLY A 46 30.42 -18.17 14.61
C GLY A 46 29.96 -16.80 14.10
N GLU A 47 30.40 -16.38 12.91
CA GLU A 47 30.02 -15.08 12.33
C GLU A 47 28.72 -15.18 11.52
N ARG A 48 27.84 -14.19 11.67
CA ARG A 48 26.61 -14.09 10.90
C ARG A 48 26.91 -13.78 9.43
N VAL A 49 26.47 -14.64 8.51
CA VAL A 49 26.67 -14.48 7.06
C VAL A 49 25.65 -13.52 6.45
N ASP A 50 24.53 -13.23 7.14
CA ASP A 50 23.38 -12.51 6.59
C ASP A 50 23.57 -10.98 6.47
N ASN A 51 24.65 -10.39 6.98
CA ASN A 51 24.95 -8.97 6.75
C ASN A 51 26.38 -8.58 7.14
N VAL A 52 27.32 -8.58 6.19
CA VAL A 52 28.72 -8.14 6.43
C VAL A 52 28.79 -6.69 6.97
N ASP A 53 27.75 -5.85 6.74
CA ASP A 53 27.73 -4.43 7.13
C ASP A 53 26.55 -3.98 8.01
N ASN A 54 25.57 -4.84 8.29
CA ASN A 54 24.39 -4.49 9.10
C ASN A 54 23.61 -3.24 8.60
N LYS A 55 23.50 -3.08 7.27
CA LYS A 55 22.81 -1.96 6.59
C LYS A 55 21.59 -2.45 5.78
N PRO A 56 20.57 -1.59 5.57
CA PRO A 56 19.46 -1.89 4.69
C PRO A 56 19.93 -1.95 3.23
N ARG A 57 19.37 -2.85 2.42
CA ARG A 57 19.75 -3.04 1.00
C ARG A 57 19.01 -2.10 0.06
N ASN A 58 17.83 -1.64 0.47
CA ASN A 58 16.99 -0.71 -0.28
C ASN A 58 16.20 0.19 0.68
N ILE A 59 15.50 1.19 0.13
CA ILE A 59 14.75 2.15 0.93
C ILE A 59 13.60 1.50 1.70
N LEU A 60 12.94 0.48 1.13
CA LEU A 60 11.83 -0.20 1.79
C LEU A 60 12.32 -0.90 3.06
N GLU A 61 13.47 -1.55 2.99
CA GLU A 61 14.12 -2.19 4.14
C GLU A 61 14.52 -1.17 5.20
N GLU A 62 15.05 -0.01 4.80
CA GLU A 62 15.36 1.08 5.74
C GLU A 62 14.10 1.58 6.47
N ILE A 63 13.01 1.79 5.71
CA ILE A 63 11.72 2.23 6.26
C ILE A 63 11.19 1.21 7.27
N VAL A 64 11.18 -0.08 6.90
CA VAL A 64 10.69 -1.16 7.76
C VAL A 64 11.53 -1.28 9.04
N TRP A 65 12.86 -1.19 8.95
CA TRP A 65 13.73 -1.23 10.13
C TRP A 65 13.48 -0.04 11.07
N TYR A 66 13.24 1.15 10.51
CA TYR A 66 12.89 2.31 11.31
C TYR A 66 11.52 2.15 11.99
N LYS A 67 10.57 1.49 11.32
CA LYS A 67 9.21 1.30 11.81
C LYS A 67 9.16 0.59 13.16
N ASP A 68 10.00 -0.42 13.39
CA ASP A 68 10.07 -1.12 14.68
C ASP A 68 10.47 -0.18 15.83
N VAL A 69 11.41 0.74 15.59
CA VAL A 69 11.86 1.74 16.58
C VAL A 69 10.76 2.79 16.84
N GLU A 70 10.08 3.23 15.79
CA GLU A 70 8.94 4.15 15.89
C GLU A 70 7.80 3.53 16.71
N LEU A 71 7.45 2.28 16.41
CA LEU A 71 6.36 1.57 17.07
C LEU A 71 6.63 1.30 18.54
N ALA A 72 7.87 0.99 18.92
CA ALA A 72 8.23 0.80 20.33
C ALA A 72 7.92 2.07 21.15
N LYS A 73 8.37 3.23 20.68
CA LYS A 73 8.11 4.53 21.33
C LYS A 73 6.63 4.88 21.34
N ARG A 74 5.94 4.61 20.23
CA ARG A 74 4.51 4.93 20.09
C ARG A 74 3.65 4.06 21.01
N LYS A 75 3.95 2.77 21.13
CA LYS A 75 3.25 1.85 22.06
C LYS A 75 3.52 2.19 23.53
N GLU A 76 4.69 2.71 23.86
CA GLU A 76 4.99 3.22 25.21
C GLU A 76 4.16 4.48 25.52
N ALA A 77 4.11 5.43 24.60
CA ALA A 77 3.36 6.68 24.78
C ALA A 77 1.84 6.49 24.71
N PHE A 78 1.35 5.58 23.86
CA PHE A 78 -0.07 5.32 23.65
C PHE A 78 -0.34 3.81 23.51
N PRO A 79 -0.42 3.07 24.64
CA PRO A 79 -0.58 1.63 24.63
C PRO A 79 -1.85 1.15 23.90
N LEU A 80 -1.81 -0.10 23.39
CA LEU A 80 -2.92 -0.71 22.66
C LEU A 80 -4.27 -0.65 23.41
N THR A 81 -4.25 -0.76 24.74
CA THR A 81 -5.46 -0.64 25.56
C THR A 81 -6.12 0.74 25.41
N LEU A 82 -5.33 1.80 25.36
CA LEU A 82 -5.83 3.16 25.13
C LEU A 82 -6.32 3.33 23.70
N VAL A 83 -5.60 2.78 22.70
CA VAL A 83 -6.05 2.79 21.30
C VAL A 83 -7.41 2.12 21.16
N ARG A 84 -7.56 0.90 21.72
CA ARG A 84 -8.83 0.16 21.66
C ARG A 84 -9.96 0.89 22.38
N THR A 85 -9.67 1.54 23.51
CA THR A 85 -10.66 2.35 24.24
C THR A 85 -11.09 3.56 23.41
N ALA A 86 -10.15 4.30 22.82
CA ALA A 86 -10.45 5.45 21.97
C ALA A 86 -11.26 5.04 20.72
N MET A 87 -10.97 3.87 20.16
CA MET A 87 -11.66 3.33 18.98
C MET A 87 -13.12 2.94 19.25
N GLN A 88 -13.54 2.69 20.50
CA GLN A 88 -14.93 2.32 20.81
C GLN A 88 -15.95 3.38 20.38
N ASN A 89 -15.53 4.65 20.34
CA ASN A 89 -16.35 5.77 19.91
C ASN A 89 -16.16 6.11 18.42
N ALA A 90 -15.34 5.37 17.69
CA ALA A 90 -15.14 5.60 16.27
C ALA A 90 -16.43 5.23 15.51
N PRO A 91 -16.89 6.06 14.55
CA PRO A 91 -17.99 5.67 13.69
C PRO A 91 -17.63 4.40 12.89
N PRO A 92 -18.61 3.68 12.34
CA PRO A 92 -18.34 2.58 11.42
C PRO A 92 -17.43 3.01 10.26
N ALA A 93 -16.62 2.09 9.77
CA ALA A 93 -15.86 2.31 8.55
C ALA A 93 -16.80 2.47 7.36
N ARG A 94 -16.44 3.37 6.43
CA ARG A 94 -17.16 3.54 5.16
C ARG A 94 -16.78 2.41 4.19
N ASP A 95 -17.69 2.06 3.29
CA ASP A 95 -17.47 0.96 2.34
C ASP A 95 -16.49 1.36 1.23
N PHE A 96 -15.19 1.12 1.47
CA PHE A 96 -14.10 1.45 0.56
C PHE A 96 -14.20 0.68 -0.77
N VAL A 97 -14.50 -0.62 -0.71
CA VAL A 97 -14.62 -1.48 -1.90
C VAL A 97 -15.89 -1.14 -2.67
N GLY A 98 -17.00 -0.88 -1.97
CA GLY A 98 -18.27 -0.45 -2.56
C GLY A 98 -18.16 0.87 -3.31
N ALA A 99 -17.42 1.85 -2.78
CA ALA A 99 -17.17 3.14 -3.45
C ALA A 99 -16.42 2.95 -4.79
N ILE A 100 -15.40 2.10 -4.81
CA ILE A 100 -14.65 1.74 -6.03
C ILE A 100 -15.57 1.10 -7.07
N LYS A 101 -16.36 0.10 -6.66
CA LYS A 101 -17.29 -0.61 -7.56
C LYS A 101 -18.33 0.35 -8.14
N THR A 102 -18.95 1.17 -7.29
CA THR A 102 -19.97 2.14 -7.68
C THR A 102 -19.45 3.13 -8.72
N GLN A 103 -18.27 3.71 -8.51
CA GLN A 103 -17.69 4.64 -9.48
C GLN A 103 -17.38 3.96 -10.81
N ARG A 104 -16.80 2.75 -10.78
CA ARG A 104 -16.47 2.00 -12.00
C ARG A 104 -17.73 1.69 -12.81
N GLU A 105 -18.79 1.24 -12.16
CA GLU A 105 -20.09 0.94 -12.79
C GLU A 105 -20.73 2.20 -13.40
N THR A 106 -20.66 3.32 -12.69
CA THR A 106 -21.27 4.59 -13.12
C THR A 106 -20.52 5.23 -14.28
N THR A 107 -19.18 5.21 -14.23
CA THR A 107 -18.34 5.96 -15.17
C THR A 107 -17.90 5.13 -16.39
N GLY A 108 -17.86 3.80 -16.25
CA GLY A 108 -17.25 2.89 -17.23
C GLY A 108 -15.72 3.01 -17.30
N GLN A 109 -15.09 3.63 -16.31
CA GLN A 109 -13.66 3.86 -16.19
C GLN A 109 -13.10 3.19 -14.93
N PRO A 110 -11.79 2.90 -14.86
CA PRO A 110 -11.17 2.53 -13.59
C PRO A 110 -11.48 3.59 -12.52
N ALA A 111 -11.87 3.15 -11.32
CA ALA A 111 -12.13 4.09 -10.23
C ALA A 111 -10.84 4.75 -9.72
N LEU A 112 -10.93 5.92 -9.10
CA LEU A 112 -9.77 6.65 -8.60
C LEU A 112 -9.65 6.61 -7.08
N ILE A 113 -8.51 6.11 -6.60
CA ILE A 113 -7.98 6.39 -5.26
C ILE A 113 -6.98 7.55 -5.39
N ALA A 114 -7.38 8.75 -4.97
CA ALA A 114 -6.53 9.93 -5.07
C ALA A 114 -5.64 10.08 -3.83
N GLU A 115 -4.33 10.22 -4.04
CA GLU A 115 -3.36 10.22 -2.95
C GLU A 115 -3.05 11.62 -2.41
N VAL A 116 -3.28 11.81 -1.12
CA VAL A 116 -2.93 12.98 -0.32
C VAL A 116 -1.52 12.80 0.23
N LYS A 117 -0.55 13.46 -0.40
CA LYS A 117 0.88 13.29 -0.13
C LYS A 117 1.62 14.62 -0.03
N LYS A 118 2.45 14.78 1.00
CA LYS A 118 3.32 15.95 1.20
C LYS A 118 4.69 15.77 0.54
N ALA A 119 5.35 14.65 0.82
CA ALA A 119 6.71 14.35 0.36
C ALA A 119 6.85 12.88 -0.05
N SER A 120 7.95 12.57 -0.73
CA SER A 120 8.40 11.17 -0.93
C SER A 120 9.92 11.07 -0.86
N PRO A 121 10.49 9.90 -0.53
CA PRO A 121 11.94 9.69 -0.54
C PRO A 121 12.59 10.04 -1.88
N SER A 122 11.90 9.75 -2.98
CA SER A 122 12.40 9.96 -4.34
C SER A 122 12.35 11.42 -4.83
N LYS A 123 11.50 12.27 -4.25
CA LYS A 123 11.25 13.64 -4.76
C LYS A 123 11.38 14.73 -3.71
N GLY A 124 11.62 14.37 -2.45
CA GLY A 124 11.57 15.32 -1.35
C GLY A 124 10.16 15.89 -1.17
N VAL A 125 10.07 17.17 -0.80
CA VAL A 125 8.79 17.87 -0.60
C VAL A 125 8.14 18.16 -1.95
N ILE A 126 6.96 17.57 -2.17
CA ILE A 126 6.16 17.73 -3.40
C ILE A 126 5.16 18.86 -3.22
N GLN A 127 4.57 18.99 -2.03
CA GLN A 127 3.61 20.03 -1.69
C GLN A 127 4.13 20.84 -0.48
N PRO A 128 4.83 21.97 -0.68
CA PRO A 128 5.35 22.80 0.41
C PRO A 128 4.25 23.37 1.32
N ASN A 129 3.13 23.79 0.73
CA ASN A 129 1.97 24.34 1.45
C ASN A 129 0.93 23.24 1.67
N PHE A 130 1.34 22.17 2.36
CA PHE A 130 0.51 20.99 2.55
C PHE A 130 -0.65 21.26 3.52
N ASP A 131 -1.86 21.27 2.96
CA ASP A 131 -3.12 21.26 3.71
C ASP A 131 -3.89 19.99 3.30
N PRO A 132 -3.90 18.93 4.14
CA PRO A 132 -4.51 17.67 3.80
C PRO A 132 -6.03 17.80 3.58
N VAL A 133 -6.69 18.71 4.30
CA VAL A 133 -8.14 18.93 4.20
C VAL A 133 -8.49 19.60 2.88
N LYS A 134 -7.76 20.66 2.52
CA LYS A 134 -7.99 21.36 1.25
C LYS A 134 -7.76 20.43 0.05
N ILE A 135 -6.70 19.62 0.10
CA ILE A 135 -6.38 18.65 -0.95
C ILE A 135 -7.47 17.58 -1.05
N ALA A 136 -7.88 17.00 0.08
CA ALA A 136 -8.92 15.96 0.13
C ALA A 136 -10.27 16.47 -0.43
N LYS A 137 -10.70 17.68 -0.05
CA LYS A 137 -11.92 18.30 -0.58
C LYS A 137 -11.84 18.54 -2.09
N ALA A 138 -10.67 18.93 -2.60
CA ALA A 138 -10.47 19.11 -4.03
C ALA A 138 -10.52 17.78 -4.80
N TYR A 139 -9.96 16.70 -4.24
CA TYR A 139 -10.08 15.36 -4.83
C TYR A 139 -11.51 14.84 -4.82
N GLU A 140 -12.24 15.01 -3.71
CA GLU A 140 -13.64 14.63 -3.60
C GLU A 140 -14.50 15.40 -4.61
N ALA A 141 -14.34 16.73 -4.69
CA ALA A 141 -15.04 17.56 -5.67
C ALA A 141 -14.66 17.21 -7.12
N GLY A 142 -13.44 16.71 -7.34
CA GLY A 142 -12.98 16.20 -8.63
C GLY A 142 -13.48 14.80 -8.98
N GLY A 143 -14.24 14.15 -8.09
CA GLY A 143 -14.81 12.82 -8.31
C GLY A 143 -13.87 11.67 -7.97
N ALA A 144 -12.98 11.79 -6.98
CA ALA A 144 -12.26 10.62 -6.47
C ALA A 144 -13.23 9.65 -5.75
N ALA A 145 -13.18 8.34 -6.05
CA ALA A 145 -13.97 7.35 -5.32
C ALA A 145 -13.51 7.20 -3.87
N CYS A 146 -12.19 7.25 -3.66
CA CYS A 146 -11.54 7.04 -2.37
C CYS A 146 -10.30 7.93 -2.28
N LEU A 147 -9.79 8.12 -1.06
CA LEU A 147 -8.53 8.83 -0.82
C LEU A 147 -7.50 7.91 -0.20
N SER A 148 -6.25 8.02 -0.65
CA SER A 148 -5.08 7.42 0.01
C SER A 148 -4.36 8.50 0.80
N VAL A 149 -4.16 8.30 2.10
CA VAL A 149 -3.52 9.31 2.96
C VAL A 149 -2.23 8.74 3.53
N LEU A 150 -1.11 9.38 3.23
CA LEU A 150 0.20 8.98 3.77
C LEU A 150 0.27 9.29 5.26
N THR A 151 0.56 8.26 6.06
CA THR A 151 0.69 8.40 7.52
C THR A 151 2.12 8.26 8.03
N ASP A 152 3.07 7.84 7.19
CA ASP A 152 4.47 7.73 7.56
C ASP A 152 5.11 9.13 7.75
N GLU A 153 5.58 9.40 8.96
CA GLU A 153 6.10 10.72 9.35
C GLU A 153 7.50 10.98 8.78
N LYS A 154 8.40 10.01 8.85
CA LYS A 154 9.83 10.23 8.56
C LYS A 154 10.11 10.38 7.06
N TYR A 155 9.55 9.51 6.25
CA TYR A 155 9.90 9.37 4.83
C TYR A 155 8.91 10.11 3.91
N PHE A 156 7.65 10.23 4.34
CA PHE A 156 6.59 10.88 3.55
C PHE A 156 6.08 12.19 4.17
N GLN A 157 6.54 12.55 5.38
CA GLN A 157 6.05 13.71 6.15
C GLN A 157 4.51 13.70 6.29
N GLY A 158 3.96 12.50 6.43
CA GLY A 158 2.56 12.24 6.70
C GLY A 158 2.25 12.29 8.20
N GLY A 159 1.12 11.70 8.57
CA GLY A 159 0.70 11.51 9.95
C GLY A 159 -0.70 10.92 10.03
N PHE A 160 -0.96 10.12 11.06
CA PHE A 160 -2.29 9.53 11.28
C PHE A 160 -3.36 10.60 11.51
N GLU A 161 -2.98 11.72 12.11
CA GLU A 161 -3.82 12.89 12.35
C GLU A 161 -4.42 13.45 11.06
N ASN A 162 -3.75 13.29 9.91
CA ASN A 162 -4.28 13.74 8.63
C ASN A 162 -5.58 13.01 8.25
N LEU A 163 -5.72 11.72 8.60
CA LEU A 163 -6.96 10.96 8.39
C LEU A 163 -8.11 11.58 9.20
N GLU A 164 -7.86 11.88 10.47
CA GLU A 164 -8.84 12.46 11.40
C GLU A 164 -9.23 13.88 11.00
N LEU A 165 -8.26 14.69 10.56
CA LEU A 165 -8.51 16.04 10.02
C LEU A 165 -9.39 16.00 8.78
N ILE A 166 -9.07 15.13 7.81
CA ILE A 166 -9.85 14.97 6.58
C ILE A 166 -11.27 14.52 6.90
N ARG A 167 -11.43 13.49 7.74
CA ARG A 167 -12.73 12.99 8.16
C ARG A 167 -13.56 14.07 8.85
N SER A 168 -12.96 14.78 9.81
CA SER A 168 -13.65 15.80 10.61
C SER A 168 -14.06 17.03 9.79
N ALA A 169 -13.41 17.25 8.65
CA ALA A 169 -13.74 18.34 7.74
C ALA A 169 -14.96 18.08 6.83
N GLY A 170 -15.59 16.90 6.96
CA GLY A 170 -16.79 16.52 6.22
C GLY A 170 -16.53 15.91 4.84
N VAL A 171 -15.31 15.40 4.59
CA VAL A 171 -15.04 14.61 3.38
C VAL A 171 -15.73 13.27 3.51
N GLU A 172 -16.55 12.92 2.52
CA GLU A 172 -17.36 11.70 2.42
C GLU A 172 -16.61 10.51 1.82
N CYS A 173 -15.60 10.74 0.96
CA CYS A 173 -14.74 9.67 0.43
C CYS A 173 -14.20 8.72 1.53
N PRO A 174 -14.20 7.39 1.30
CA PRO A 174 -13.49 6.45 2.15
C PRO A 174 -11.98 6.68 2.14
N LEU A 175 -11.32 6.43 3.28
CA LEU A 175 -9.91 6.75 3.50
C LEU A 175 -9.05 5.49 3.65
N LEU A 176 -8.05 5.33 2.79
CA LEU A 176 -6.97 4.35 2.92
C LEU A 176 -5.85 4.94 3.78
N CYS A 177 -5.48 4.23 4.84
CA CYS A 177 -4.24 4.47 5.58
C CYS A 177 -3.06 3.88 4.78
N LYS A 178 -2.33 4.75 4.07
CA LYS A 178 -1.14 4.37 3.30
C LYS A 178 0.07 4.45 4.23
N GLU A 179 0.38 3.29 4.82
CA GLU A 179 1.42 3.09 5.85
C GLU A 179 2.19 1.80 5.59
N PHE A 180 3.42 1.72 6.12
CA PHE A 180 4.18 0.47 6.20
C PHE A 180 3.72 -0.32 7.44
N ILE A 181 2.63 -1.07 7.29
CA ILE A 181 2.06 -1.87 8.40
C ILE A 181 2.92 -3.11 8.64
N VAL A 182 3.54 -3.15 9.82
CA VAL A 182 4.35 -4.29 10.29
C VAL A 182 3.80 -4.92 11.57
N ASP A 183 2.86 -4.25 12.25
CA ASP A 183 2.29 -4.67 13.52
C ASP A 183 0.78 -4.37 13.60
N ALA A 184 0.02 -5.28 14.21
CA ALA A 184 -1.42 -5.16 14.40
C ALA A 184 -1.83 -3.85 15.13
N TYR A 185 -0.97 -3.32 16.00
CA TYR A 185 -1.15 -2.02 16.65
C TYR A 185 -1.47 -0.90 15.65
N GLN A 186 -0.79 -0.88 14.50
CA GLN A 186 -1.00 0.14 13.47
C GLN A 186 -2.40 0.05 12.86
N ILE A 187 -2.98 -1.15 12.76
CA ILE A 187 -4.31 -1.37 12.20
C ILE A 187 -5.38 -0.78 13.14
N TYR A 188 -5.26 -1.04 14.44
CA TYR A 188 -6.14 -0.42 15.44
C TYR A 188 -5.97 1.10 15.48
N LEU A 189 -4.73 1.59 15.33
CA LEU A 189 -4.43 3.01 15.27
C LEU A 189 -5.07 3.65 14.03
N ALA A 190 -4.90 3.05 12.85
CA ALA A 190 -5.53 3.51 11.61
C ALA A 190 -7.04 3.66 11.77
N ARG A 191 -7.71 2.66 12.35
CA ARG A 191 -9.16 2.73 12.62
C ARG A 191 -9.51 3.82 13.62
N LYS A 192 -8.73 4.01 14.70
CA LYS A 192 -8.93 5.14 15.64
C LYS A 192 -8.94 6.48 14.92
N TYR A 193 -8.06 6.67 13.95
CA TYR A 193 -7.96 7.92 13.18
C TYR A 193 -8.92 7.96 11.98
N GLY A 194 -9.79 6.96 11.82
CA GLY A 194 -10.89 6.97 10.86
C GLY A 194 -10.58 6.32 9.51
N ALA A 195 -9.50 5.54 9.38
CA ALA A 195 -9.20 4.80 8.14
C ALA A 195 -10.24 3.73 7.85
N ASP A 196 -10.74 3.65 6.62
CA ASP A 196 -11.69 2.64 6.13
C ASP A 196 -11.01 1.49 5.39
N ALA A 197 -9.77 1.69 4.99
CA ALA A 197 -8.92 0.65 4.42
C ALA A 197 -7.48 0.79 4.94
N ILE A 198 -6.74 -0.30 4.87
CA ILE A 198 -5.31 -0.35 5.18
C ILE A 198 -4.50 -0.91 4.00
N LEU A 199 -3.24 -0.51 3.91
CA LEU A 199 -2.26 -1.08 2.98
C LEU A 199 -1.52 -2.25 3.65
N LEU A 200 -1.41 -3.37 2.94
CA LEU A 200 -0.58 -4.52 3.33
C LEU A 200 0.39 -4.84 2.19
N ILE A 201 1.70 -4.73 2.44
CA ILE A 201 2.70 -4.88 1.38
C ILE A 201 3.25 -6.31 1.42
N ALA A 202 3.11 -7.06 0.33
CA ALA A 202 3.58 -8.43 0.23
C ALA A 202 5.09 -8.51 0.52
N ALA A 203 5.91 -7.69 -0.14
CA ALA A 203 7.37 -7.63 0.10
C ALA A 203 7.79 -7.49 1.59
N VAL A 204 6.90 -6.96 2.45
CA VAL A 204 7.13 -6.72 3.88
C VAL A 204 6.52 -7.80 4.79
N LEU A 205 5.47 -8.48 4.33
CA LEU A 205 4.62 -9.35 5.14
C LEU A 205 4.60 -10.79 4.63
N PRO A 206 4.92 -11.79 5.48
CA PRO A 206 4.67 -13.19 5.15
C PRO A 206 3.16 -13.45 5.06
N ASN A 207 2.78 -14.51 4.35
CA ASN A 207 1.36 -14.85 4.14
C ASN A 207 0.57 -15.01 5.45
N GLN A 208 1.20 -15.53 6.52
CA GLN A 208 0.55 -15.66 7.83
C GLN A 208 0.14 -14.29 8.40
N ASP A 209 1.00 -13.28 8.30
CA ASP A 209 0.72 -11.92 8.74
C ASP A 209 -0.31 -11.26 7.83
N LEU A 210 -0.22 -11.45 6.51
CA LEU A 210 -1.25 -10.97 5.57
C LEU A 210 -2.63 -11.53 5.94
N THR A 211 -2.76 -12.83 6.20
CA THR A 211 -4.01 -13.44 6.64
C THR A 211 -4.48 -12.88 7.99
N TYR A 212 -3.56 -12.76 8.96
CA TYR A 212 -3.90 -12.27 10.29
C TYR A 212 -4.37 -10.80 10.27
N PHE A 213 -3.67 -9.94 9.54
CA PHE A 213 -3.96 -8.52 9.43
C PHE A 213 -5.24 -8.25 8.63
N GLN A 214 -5.52 -9.01 7.58
CA GLN A 214 -6.81 -8.96 6.89
C GLN A 214 -7.98 -9.31 7.83
N LYS A 215 -7.82 -10.35 8.67
CA LYS A 215 -8.84 -10.70 9.66
C LYS A 215 -9.07 -9.58 10.67
N ILE A 216 -8.01 -8.90 11.12
CA ILE A 216 -8.16 -7.73 11.99
C ILE A 216 -8.88 -6.60 11.26
N ALA A 217 -8.45 -6.23 10.04
CA ALA A 217 -9.09 -5.18 9.25
C ALA A 217 -10.59 -5.45 9.08
N LYS A 218 -10.96 -6.67 8.66
CA LYS A 218 -12.35 -7.12 8.52
C LYS A 218 -13.12 -7.06 9.83
N SER A 219 -12.52 -7.45 10.96
CA SER A 219 -13.16 -7.34 12.29
C SER A 219 -13.44 -5.90 12.72
N LEU A 220 -12.70 -4.94 12.14
CA LEU A 220 -12.87 -3.50 12.36
C LEU A 220 -13.71 -2.82 11.26
N GLY A 221 -14.29 -3.60 10.34
CA GLY A 221 -15.07 -3.11 9.22
C GLY A 221 -14.24 -2.48 8.08
N MET A 222 -12.92 -2.58 8.13
CA MET A 222 -12.02 -2.01 7.13
C MET A 222 -11.71 -2.99 5.99
N ALA A 223 -11.46 -2.45 4.80
CA ALA A 223 -10.88 -3.19 3.69
C ALA A 223 -9.35 -3.31 3.82
N ALA A 224 -8.76 -4.25 3.08
CA ALA A 224 -7.31 -4.37 2.95
C ALA A 224 -6.93 -4.33 1.46
N LEU A 225 -6.05 -3.41 1.09
CA LEU A 225 -5.37 -3.39 -0.19
C LEU A 225 -4.03 -4.11 -0.03
N ILE A 226 -3.88 -5.28 -0.67
CA ILE A 226 -2.59 -5.99 -0.68
C ILE A 226 -1.77 -5.49 -1.86
N GLU A 227 -0.57 -4.97 -1.64
CA GLU A 227 0.33 -4.45 -2.67
C GLU A 227 1.40 -5.51 -3.04
N VAL A 228 1.58 -5.75 -4.33
CA VAL A 228 2.60 -6.65 -4.92
C VAL A 228 3.41 -5.92 -6.00
N HIS A 229 4.62 -6.40 -6.26
CA HIS A 229 5.59 -5.84 -7.21
C HIS A 229 6.07 -6.86 -8.22
N THR A 230 6.03 -8.14 -7.89
CA THR A 230 6.57 -9.22 -8.74
C THR A 230 5.56 -10.34 -8.95
N TYR A 231 5.87 -11.22 -9.91
CA TYR A 231 5.09 -12.40 -10.19
C TYR A 231 5.03 -13.34 -8.98
N GLU A 232 6.14 -13.54 -8.29
CA GLU A 232 6.26 -14.42 -7.12
C GLU A 232 5.43 -13.91 -5.95
N GLU A 233 5.45 -12.60 -5.72
CA GLU A 233 4.60 -11.94 -4.71
C GLU A 233 3.13 -12.14 -5.04
N MET A 234 2.73 -11.88 -6.29
CA MET A 234 1.36 -12.08 -6.75
C MET A 234 0.93 -13.54 -6.65
N GLU A 235 1.76 -14.48 -7.08
CA GLU A 235 1.49 -15.91 -7.03
C GLU A 235 1.26 -16.38 -5.59
N ARG A 236 2.11 -15.96 -4.65
CA ARG A 236 1.94 -16.38 -3.25
C ARG A 236 0.76 -15.69 -2.56
N VAL A 237 0.45 -14.45 -2.92
CA VAL A 237 -0.71 -13.71 -2.38
C VAL A 237 -2.00 -14.34 -2.88
N LEU A 238 -2.06 -14.78 -4.14
CA LEU A 238 -3.25 -15.44 -4.71
C LEU A 238 -3.57 -16.82 -4.09
N LYS A 239 -2.69 -17.36 -3.23
CA LYS A 239 -2.96 -18.55 -2.40
C LYS A 239 -3.83 -18.24 -1.17
N LEU A 240 -4.10 -16.96 -0.87
CA LEU A 240 -4.98 -16.54 0.23
C LEU A 240 -6.44 -16.50 -0.25
N ASP A 241 -7.40 -16.82 0.63
CA ASP A 241 -8.82 -16.99 0.27
C ASP A 241 -9.62 -15.68 0.18
N ASP A 242 -9.33 -14.70 1.06
CA ASP A 242 -10.16 -13.50 1.29
C ASP A 242 -9.55 -12.20 0.73
N ILE A 243 -9.33 -12.11 -0.58
CA ILE A 243 -8.78 -10.90 -1.22
C ILE A 243 -9.87 -10.17 -1.99
N ASP A 244 -10.19 -8.94 -1.58
CA ASP A 244 -11.09 -8.04 -2.32
C ASP A 244 -10.32 -7.09 -3.25
N LEU A 245 -9.20 -6.56 -2.75
CA LEU A 245 -8.34 -5.59 -3.42
C LEU A 245 -6.90 -6.11 -3.48
N LEU A 246 -6.36 -6.16 -4.70
CA LEU A 246 -4.95 -6.44 -4.95
C LEU A 246 -4.40 -5.24 -5.74
N GLY A 247 -3.22 -4.76 -5.38
CA GLY A 247 -2.55 -3.62 -6.00
C GLY A 247 -1.24 -4.06 -6.65
N ILE A 248 -1.01 -3.67 -7.90
CA ILE A 248 0.29 -3.82 -8.56
C ILE A 248 0.97 -2.46 -8.56
N ASN A 249 2.11 -2.38 -7.87
CA ASN A 249 2.92 -1.18 -7.85
C ASN A 249 3.96 -1.23 -8.95
N ASN A 250 3.76 -0.40 -9.98
CA ASN A 250 4.62 -0.33 -11.16
C ASN A 250 6.01 0.26 -10.88
N ARG A 251 6.29 0.67 -9.65
CA ARG A 251 7.58 1.20 -9.21
C ARG A 251 8.42 0.10 -8.58
N ASP A 252 9.59 -0.15 -9.15
CA ASP A 252 10.60 -0.98 -8.52
C ASP A 252 11.16 -0.29 -7.26
N LEU A 253 11.15 -0.97 -6.12
CA LEU A 253 11.58 -0.39 -4.84
C LEU A 253 13.10 -0.40 -4.64
N GLY A 254 13.85 -1.14 -5.47
CA GLY A 254 15.30 -1.14 -5.51
C GLY A 254 15.86 -0.07 -6.45
N THR A 255 15.29 0.08 -7.65
CA THR A 255 15.79 1.00 -8.69
C THR A 255 15.00 2.29 -8.82
N PHE A 256 13.78 2.36 -8.27
CA PHE A 256 12.79 3.43 -8.47
C PHE A 256 12.29 3.62 -9.91
N GLU A 257 12.69 2.75 -10.83
CA GLU A 257 12.16 2.72 -12.19
C GLU A 257 10.67 2.41 -12.16
N VAL A 258 9.94 2.99 -13.11
CA VAL A 258 8.49 2.84 -13.20
C VAL A 258 8.14 2.37 -14.60
N SER A 259 7.45 1.23 -14.71
CA SER A 259 6.92 0.75 -15.98
C SER A 259 5.53 0.12 -15.80
N LEU A 260 4.57 0.56 -16.60
CA LEU A 260 3.23 -0.03 -16.64
C LEU A 260 3.23 -1.45 -17.23
N ASP A 261 4.30 -1.83 -17.94
CA ASP A 261 4.48 -3.17 -18.49
C ASP A 261 4.41 -4.23 -17.37
N VAL A 262 4.84 -3.90 -16.15
CA VAL A 262 4.72 -4.80 -14.99
C VAL A 262 3.27 -5.23 -14.77
N THR A 263 2.34 -4.27 -14.77
CA THR A 263 0.91 -4.60 -14.61
C THR A 263 0.39 -5.38 -15.81
N VAL A 264 0.76 -4.99 -17.03
CA VAL A 264 0.29 -5.65 -18.26
C VAL A 264 0.75 -7.11 -18.31
N GLU A 265 2.03 -7.36 -18.04
CA GLU A 265 2.62 -8.70 -18.03
C GLU A 265 1.96 -9.60 -16.97
N LEU A 266 1.85 -9.13 -15.73
CA LEU A 266 1.23 -9.89 -14.63
C LEU A 266 -0.24 -10.26 -14.90
N LEU A 267 -1.00 -9.37 -15.54
CA LEU A 267 -2.43 -9.59 -15.81
C LEU A 267 -2.72 -10.30 -17.14
N SER A 268 -1.73 -10.41 -18.04
CA SER A 268 -1.85 -11.13 -19.30
C SER A 268 -1.81 -12.65 -19.15
N GLY A 269 -1.20 -13.15 -18.07
CA GLY A 269 -0.98 -14.58 -17.83
C GLY A 269 -2.00 -15.26 -16.89
N PRO A 270 -1.66 -16.47 -16.39
CA PRO A 270 -2.53 -17.27 -15.53
C PRO A 270 -2.95 -16.58 -14.22
N LEU A 271 -2.08 -15.75 -13.64
CA LEU A 271 -2.40 -15.00 -12.42
C LEU A 271 -3.51 -13.98 -12.67
N GLY A 272 -3.48 -13.29 -13.82
CA GLY A 272 -4.54 -12.40 -14.26
C GLY A 272 -5.87 -13.13 -14.49
N GLU A 273 -5.85 -14.33 -15.06
CA GLU A 273 -7.05 -15.16 -15.19
C GLU A 273 -7.63 -15.54 -13.82
N GLN A 274 -6.79 -15.90 -12.86
CA GLN A 274 -7.21 -16.22 -11.50
C GLN A 274 -7.83 -15.00 -10.80
N VAL A 275 -7.24 -13.81 -10.94
CA VAL A 275 -7.78 -12.55 -10.43
C VAL A 275 -9.19 -12.31 -10.99
N ARG A 276 -9.36 -12.44 -12.32
CA ARG A 276 -10.66 -12.26 -12.98
C ARG A 276 -11.68 -13.30 -12.53
N ALA A 277 -11.30 -14.57 -12.46
CA ALA A 277 -12.18 -15.66 -12.03
C ALA A 277 -12.68 -15.49 -10.59
N ARG A 278 -11.85 -14.93 -9.71
CA ARG A 278 -12.19 -14.66 -8.31
C ARG A 278 -12.92 -13.34 -8.09
N GLY A 279 -13.04 -12.49 -9.12
CA GLY A 279 -13.65 -11.17 -8.98
C GLY A 279 -12.85 -10.18 -8.12
N ILE A 280 -11.53 -10.40 -8.00
CA ILE A 280 -10.63 -9.50 -7.26
C ILE A 280 -10.53 -8.19 -8.04
N THR A 281 -10.68 -7.06 -7.34
CA THR A 281 -10.48 -5.76 -7.99
C THR A 281 -9.01 -5.40 -8.02
N MET A 282 -8.46 -5.28 -9.23
CA MET A 282 -7.10 -4.80 -9.41
C MET A 282 -6.99 -3.29 -9.28
N VAL A 283 -6.01 -2.86 -8.48
CA VAL A 283 -5.54 -1.49 -8.35
C VAL A 283 -4.20 -1.35 -9.08
N GLY A 284 -4.11 -0.46 -10.07
CA GLY A 284 -2.84 -0.07 -10.68
C GLY A 284 -2.23 1.11 -9.92
N GLU A 285 -0.96 1.00 -9.51
CA GLU A 285 -0.28 2.03 -8.72
C GLU A 285 1.02 2.48 -9.39
N SER A 286 1.38 3.75 -9.19
CA SER A 286 2.57 4.41 -9.76
C SER A 286 2.57 4.51 -11.30
N GLY A 287 3.19 5.57 -11.83
CA GLY A 287 3.46 5.67 -13.27
C GLY A 287 2.33 6.17 -14.16
N ILE A 288 1.21 6.61 -13.56
CA ILE A 288 -0.01 6.98 -14.29
C ILE A 288 -0.09 8.51 -14.42
N PHE A 289 0.11 9.04 -15.62
CA PHE A 289 0.20 10.48 -15.88
C PHE A 289 -0.78 10.98 -16.93
N THR A 290 -1.23 10.11 -17.83
CA THR A 290 -2.01 10.45 -19.02
C THR A 290 -3.21 9.54 -19.19
N ILE A 291 -4.14 9.94 -20.06
CA ILE A 291 -5.28 9.11 -20.44
C ILE A 291 -4.84 7.83 -21.16
N ASP A 292 -3.73 7.87 -21.90
CA ASP A 292 -3.19 6.68 -22.56
C ASP A 292 -2.72 5.65 -21.53
N ASP A 293 -2.11 6.10 -20.43
CA ASP A 293 -1.75 5.22 -19.30
C ASP A 293 -3.00 4.58 -18.66
N VAL A 294 -4.08 5.37 -18.49
CA VAL A 294 -5.37 4.88 -17.98
C VAL A 294 -5.95 3.80 -18.90
N ASN A 295 -5.94 4.04 -20.22
CA ASN A 295 -6.46 3.12 -21.21
C ASN A 295 -5.66 1.80 -21.23
N VAL A 296 -4.32 1.87 -21.20
CA VAL A 296 -3.45 0.68 -21.14
C VAL A 296 -3.78 -0.18 -19.93
N LEU A 297 -3.95 0.42 -18.75
CA LEU A 297 -4.28 -0.33 -17.53
C LEU A 297 -5.72 -0.85 -17.56
N GLN A 298 -6.67 -0.06 -18.07
CA GLN A 298 -8.06 -0.50 -18.23
C GLN A 298 -8.15 -1.73 -19.13
N ASP A 299 -7.45 -1.72 -20.27
CA ASP A 299 -7.40 -2.83 -21.23
C ASP A 299 -6.75 -4.08 -20.64
N ALA A 300 -5.78 -3.92 -19.73
CA ALA A 300 -5.19 -5.03 -18.96
C ALA A 300 -6.15 -5.61 -17.89
N GLY A 301 -7.30 -4.97 -17.64
CA GLY A 301 -8.31 -5.39 -16.67
C GLY A 301 -8.19 -4.74 -15.30
N VAL A 302 -7.43 -3.64 -15.19
CA VAL A 302 -7.36 -2.84 -13.96
C VAL A 302 -8.69 -2.14 -13.70
N GLY A 303 -9.25 -2.32 -12.52
CA GLY A 303 -10.55 -1.77 -12.13
C GLY A 303 -10.46 -0.47 -11.33
N CYS A 304 -9.27 -0.14 -10.82
CA CYS A 304 -9.03 1.04 -9.98
C CYS A 304 -7.59 1.52 -10.13
N LEU A 305 -7.35 2.82 -9.96
CA LEU A 305 -6.04 3.44 -10.04
C LEU A 305 -5.74 4.16 -8.74
N LEU A 306 -4.53 4.00 -8.21
CA LEU A 306 -4.01 4.81 -7.10
C LEU A 306 -3.03 5.83 -7.63
N VAL A 307 -3.41 7.11 -7.57
CA VAL A 307 -2.69 8.19 -8.25
C VAL A 307 -2.45 9.35 -7.30
N GLY A 308 -1.18 9.77 -7.21
CA GLY A 308 -0.77 10.96 -6.43
C GLY A 308 0.03 11.96 -7.26
N GLU A 309 1.18 11.53 -7.78
CA GLU A 309 2.17 12.45 -8.32
C GLU A 309 1.67 13.28 -9.52
N SER A 310 0.93 12.68 -10.45
CA SER A 310 0.42 13.37 -11.62
C SER A 310 -0.63 14.44 -11.27
N LEU A 311 -1.40 14.22 -10.19
CA LEU A 311 -2.44 15.13 -9.73
C LEU A 311 -1.85 16.35 -8.99
N VAL A 312 -0.81 16.15 -8.17
CA VAL A 312 -0.18 17.23 -7.41
C VAL A 312 0.58 18.23 -8.30
N LYS A 313 0.93 17.85 -9.54
CA LYS A 313 1.61 18.72 -10.52
C LYS A 313 0.70 19.72 -11.22
N GLN A 314 -0.63 19.65 -11.03
CA GLN A 314 -1.56 20.59 -11.66
C GLN A 314 -1.95 21.72 -10.70
N ASP A 315 -2.48 22.82 -11.25
CA ASP A 315 -2.87 24.02 -10.50
C ASP A 315 -3.84 23.68 -9.35
N THR A 316 -4.80 22.78 -9.63
CA THR A 316 -5.70 22.22 -8.63
C THR A 316 -5.91 20.71 -8.85
N PRO A 317 -6.15 19.93 -7.79
CA PRO A 317 -6.36 18.49 -7.90
C PRO A 317 -7.51 18.05 -8.83
N ASP A 318 -8.62 18.79 -8.85
CA ASP A 318 -9.78 18.55 -9.72
C ASP A 318 -9.43 18.69 -11.22
N VAL A 319 -8.62 19.68 -11.57
CA VAL A 319 -8.08 19.84 -12.93
C VAL A 319 -7.18 18.66 -13.29
N GLY A 320 -6.39 18.17 -12.32
CA GLY A 320 -5.59 16.95 -12.46
C GLY A 320 -6.41 15.72 -12.81
N ILE A 321 -7.52 15.49 -12.10
CA ILE A 321 -8.40 14.34 -12.36
C ILE A 321 -9.02 14.45 -13.74
N LYS A 322 -9.59 15.61 -14.08
CA LYS A 322 -10.20 15.83 -15.40
C LYS A 322 -9.21 15.63 -16.55
N LYS A 323 -7.96 16.07 -16.37
CA LYS A 323 -6.91 15.88 -17.37
C LYS A 323 -6.47 14.43 -17.48
N LEU A 324 -6.39 13.71 -16.36
CA LEU A 324 -6.00 12.31 -16.33
C LEU A 324 -7.01 11.42 -17.07
N TYR A 325 -8.31 11.65 -16.83
CA TYR A 325 -9.38 10.86 -17.44
C TYR A 325 -9.89 11.44 -18.77
N GLY A 326 -9.46 12.65 -19.16
CA GLY A 326 -10.00 13.39 -20.31
C GLY A 326 -11.44 13.87 -20.13
N ARG A 327 -12.06 13.61 -18.98
CA ARG A 327 -13.44 13.94 -18.61
C ARG A 327 -13.58 14.05 -17.09
N PRO A 328 -14.63 14.72 -16.60
CA PRO A 328 -15.06 14.60 -15.20
C PRO A 328 -15.46 13.15 -14.83
N LEU A 329 -15.36 12.83 -13.53
CA LEU A 329 -15.76 11.55 -12.94
C LEU A 329 -17.03 11.68 -12.05
N ASP A 330 -17.75 12.79 -12.15
CA ASP A 330 -19.00 13.10 -11.43
C ASP A 330 -20.26 12.57 -12.13
#